data_AF-A0A1F4QTM3-F1
#
_entry.id   AF-A0A1F4QTM3-F1
#
_cell.length_a   1.000
_cell.length_b   1.000
_cell.length_c   1.000
_cell.angle_alpha   90.00
_cell.angle_beta   90.00
_cell.angle_gamma   90.00
#
_symmetry.space_group_name_H-M   'P 1'
#
loop_
_entity.id
_entity.type
_entity.pdbx_description
1 polymer ?
#
loop_
_entity_poly.entity_id
_entity_poly.type
_entity_poly.pdbx_seq_one_letter_code
_entity_poly.pdbx_strand_id
1 'polypeptide(L)'
;MPEDATRRLLKQFGIAFTDFEDQTRIALEQLGALGSSLHSPAAALALTEKWLKTNGEVMARWMEVTQLLVETQAEAQAEFLRVIGAARGAAK
;
A
#
# COMPACT_ATOMS: atom_id res chain seq x y z
N MET A 1 -16.48 -9.79 -10.16
CA MET A 1 -17.36 -8.87 -9.40
C MET A 1 -16.50 -7.81 -8.70
N PRO A 2 -17.02 -6.65 -8.26
CA PRO A 2 -16.24 -5.62 -7.56
C PRO A 2 -15.46 -6.16 -6.34
N GLU A 3 -16.06 -7.12 -5.64
CA GLU A 3 -15.43 -7.89 -4.55
C GLU A 3 -14.11 -8.59 -4.97
N ASP A 4 -14.00 -9.06 -6.22
CA ASP A 4 -12.79 -9.73 -6.71
C ASP A 4 -11.65 -8.74 -6.96
N ALA A 5 -11.98 -7.52 -7.42
CA ALA A 5 -10.99 -6.48 -7.70
C ALA A 5 -10.39 -5.94 -6.39
N THR A 6 -11.23 -5.65 -5.40
CA THR A 6 -10.81 -5.21 -4.06
C THR A 6 -9.95 -6.27 -3.36
N ARG A 7 -10.39 -7.53 -3.36
CA ARG A 7 -9.62 -8.63 -2.75
C ARG A 7 -8.25 -8.79 -3.40
N ARG A 8 -8.17 -8.66 -4.73
CA ARG A 8 -6.90 -8.70 -5.47
C ARG A 8 -5.99 -7.54 -5.09
N LEU A 9 -6.54 -6.33 -4.98
CA LEU A 9 -5.77 -5.13 -4.64
C LEU A 9 -5.19 -5.22 -3.22
N LEU A 10 -6.00 -5.60 -2.24
CA LEU A 10 -5.55 -5.80 -0.85
C LEU A 10 -4.48 -6.88 -0.75
N LYS A 11 -4.61 -7.97 -1.52
CA LYS A 11 -3.58 -9.01 -1.59
C LYS A 11 -2.27 -8.48 -2.17
N GLN A 12 -2.33 -7.70 -3.24
CA GLN A 12 -1.14 -7.09 -3.86
C GLN A 12 -0.46 -6.10 -2.91
N PHE A 13 -1.23 -5.28 -2.20
CA PHE A 13 -0.71 -4.38 -1.18
C PHE A 13 -0.02 -5.16 -0.05
N GLY A 14 -0.65 -6.22 0.47
CA GLY A 14 -0.06 -7.06 1.52
C GLY A 14 1.28 -7.67 1.09
N ILE A 15 1.36 -8.22 -0.13
CA ILE A 15 2.61 -8.76 -0.68
C ILE A 15 3.68 -7.66 -0.77
N ALA A 16 3.35 -6.51 -1.36
CA ALA A 16 4.30 -5.41 -1.51
C ALA A 16 4.81 -4.90 -0.15
N PHE A 17 3.93 -4.81 0.86
CA PHE A 17 4.29 -4.38 2.20
C PHE A 17 5.25 -5.35 2.88
N THR A 18 4.97 -6.66 2.82
CA THR A 18 5.88 -7.69 3.34
C THR A 18 7.23 -7.66 2.62
N ASP A 19 7.25 -7.51 1.30
CA ASP A 19 8.50 -7.39 0.53
C ASP A 19 9.30 -6.15 0.98
N PHE A 20 8.64 -5.02 1.26
CA PHE A 20 9.30 -3.82 1.79
C PHE A 20 9.87 -4.02 3.20
N GLU A 21 9.15 -4.69 4.10
CA GLU A 21 9.65 -5.01 5.45
C GLU A 21 10.91 -5.87 5.36
N ASP A 22 10.87 -6.92 4.53
CA ASP A 22 12.02 -7.80 4.32
C ASP A 22 13.20 -7.09 3.67
N GLN A 23 12.97 -6.30 2.60
CA GLN A 23 14.04 -5.53 1.97
C GLN A 23 14.63 -4.47 2.91
N THR A 24 13.80 -3.82 3.73
CA THR A 24 14.27 -2.84 4.71
C THR A 24 15.13 -3.50 5.77
N ARG A 25 14.70 -4.65 6.30
CA ARG A 25 15.49 -5.44 7.26
C ARG A 25 16.83 -5.87 6.66
N ILE A 26 16.82 -6.46 5.46
CA ILE A 26 18.05 -6.88 4.76
C ILE A 26 18.97 -5.67 4.53
N ALA A 27 18.42 -4.51 4.12
CA ALA A 27 19.21 -3.32 3.88
C ALA A 27 19.86 -2.80 5.17
N LEU A 28 19.13 -2.80 6.29
CA LEU A 28 19.67 -2.38 7.60
C LEU A 28 20.73 -3.36 8.12
N GLU A 29 20.50 -4.67 7.98
CA GLU A 29 21.49 -5.71 8.34
C GLU A 29 22.78 -5.56 7.53
N GLN A 30 22.65 -5.34 6.21
CA GLN A 30 23.78 -5.15 5.31
C GLN A 30 24.51 -3.82 5.55
N LEU A 31 23.79 -2.72 5.79
CA LEU A 31 24.39 -1.43 6.16
C LEU A 31 25.11 -1.50 7.51
N GLY A 32 24.54 -2.21 8.49
CA GLY A 32 25.19 -2.47 9.78
C GLY A 32 26.47 -3.30 9.64
N ALA A 33 26.46 -4.31 8.76
CA ALA A 33 27.65 -5.10 8.43
C ALA A 33 28.71 -4.27 7.66
N LEU A 34 28.29 -3.40 6.73
CA LEU A 34 29.16 -2.51 5.95
C LEU A 34 29.91 -1.48 6.81
N GLY A 35 29.39 -1.13 7.99
CA GLY A 35 30.12 -0.34 8.99
C GLY A 35 31.36 -1.04 9.55
N SER A 36 31.50 -2.35 9.34
CA SER A 36 32.55 -3.21 9.91
C SER A 36 33.44 -3.93 8.89
N SER A 37 33.12 -3.93 7.59
CA SER A 37 34.00 -4.52 6.56
C SER A 37 34.03 -3.72 5.24
N LEU A 38 35.24 -3.39 4.82
CA LEU A 38 35.73 -2.86 3.53
C LEU A 38 34.68 -2.52 2.45
N HIS A 39 34.62 -1.23 2.16
CA HIS A 39 33.64 -0.52 1.35
C HIS A 39 33.78 -0.76 -0.16
N SER A 40 32.71 -1.20 -0.80
CA SER A 40 32.43 -0.87 -2.20
C SER A 40 31.27 0.14 -2.23
N PRO A 41 31.53 1.43 -2.53
CA PRO A 41 30.48 2.41 -2.75
C PRO A 41 29.41 1.94 -3.76
N ALA A 42 29.80 1.11 -4.73
CA ALA A 42 28.89 0.51 -5.70
C ALA A 42 27.90 -0.48 -5.05
N ALA A 43 28.34 -1.26 -4.05
CA ALA A 43 27.46 -2.19 -3.33
C ALA A 43 26.44 -1.45 -2.45
N ALA A 44 26.89 -0.38 -1.77
CA ALA A 44 26.01 0.48 -0.98
C ALA A 44 24.98 1.21 -1.87
N LEU A 45 25.42 1.69 -3.04
CA LEU A 45 24.53 2.31 -4.02
C LEU A 45 23.47 1.32 -4.52
N ALA A 46 23.88 0.11 -4.94
CA ALA A 46 22.95 -0.90 -5.45
C ALA A 46 21.91 -1.32 -4.40
N LEU A 47 22.31 -1.45 -3.14
CA LEU A 47 21.40 -1.73 -2.03
C LEU A 47 20.39 -0.59 -1.82
N THR A 48 20.86 0.65 -1.86
CA THR A 48 20.02 1.84 -1.71
C THR A 48 19.02 1.96 -2.86
N GLU A 49 19.45 1.75 -4.11
CA GLU A 49 18.57 1.76 -5.28
C GLU A 49 17.47 0.69 -5.19
N LYS A 50 17.84 -0.52 -4.75
CA LYS A 50 16.87 -1.61 -4.54
C LYS A 50 15.84 -1.26 -3.47
N TRP A 51 16.28 -0.68 -2.35
CA TRP A 51 15.38 -0.24 -1.29
C TRP A 51 14.44 0.88 -1.77
N LEU A 52 14.98 1.90 -2.47
CA LEU A 52 14.19 3.00 -3.03
C LEU A 52 13.11 2.50 -3.99
N LYS A 53 13.45 1.55 -4.87
CA LYS A 53 12.49 0.93 -5.80
C LYS A 53 11.35 0.24 -5.04
N THR A 54 11.69 -0.60 -4.06
CA THR A 54 10.71 -1.37 -3.27
C THR A 54 9.80 -0.43 -2.47
N ASN A 55 10.38 0.61 -1.87
CA ASN A 55 9.62 1.65 -1.17
C ASN A 55 8.67 2.39 -2.11
N GLY A 56 9.12 2.74 -3.32
CA GLY A 56 8.27 3.37 -4.34
C GLY A 56 7.08 2.50 -4.74
N GLU A 57 7.28 1.18 -4.90
CA GLU A 57 6.22 0.22 -5.19
C GLU A 57 5.19 0.15 -4.04
N VAL A 58 5.63 0.12 -2.78
CA VAL A 58 4.72 0.17 -1.63
C VAL A 58 3.93 1.45 -1.56
N MET A 59 4.57 2.61 -1.77
CA MET A 59 3.89 3.90 -1.75
C MET A 59 2.82 3.98 -2.85
N ALA A 60 3.11 3.46 -4.05
CA ALA A 60 2.12 3.37 -5.12
C ALA A 60 0.91 2.51 -4.72
N ARG A 61 1.15 1.31 -4.16
CA ARG A 61 0.07 0.43 -3.70
C ARG A 61 -0.70 1.02 -2.52
N TRP A 62 -0.03 1.74 -1.63
CA TRP A 62 -0.68 2.45 -0.52
C TRP A 62 -1.67 3.50 -1.03
N MET A 63 -1.29 4.28 -2.04
CA MET A 63 -2.19 5.27 -2.66
C MET A 63 -3.39 4.59 -3.33
N GLU A 64 -3.18 3.48 -4.04
CA GLU A 64 -4.28 2.72 -4.67
C GLU A 64 -5.28 2.20 -3.61
N VAL A 65 -4.80 1.64 -2.49
CA VAL A 65 -5.65 1.18 -1.39
C VAL A 65 -6.41 2.35 -0.74
N THR A 66 -5.71 3.46 -0.49
CA THR A 66 -6.33 4.66 0.12
C THR A 66 -7.43 5.21 -0.76
N GLN A 67 -7.20 5.30 -2.07
CA GLN A 67 -8.21 5.74 -3.04
C GLN A 67 -9.44 4.85 -3.02
N LEU A 68 -9.26 3.52 -3.04
CA LEU A 68 -10.36 2.57 -2.95
C LEU A 68 -11.20 2.74 -1.67
N LEU A 69 -10.54 2.98 -0.53
CA LEU A 69 -11.24 3.20 0.74
C LEU A 69 -12.10 4.47 0.70
N VAL A 70 -11.57 5.55 0.14
CA VAL A 70 -12.30 6.82 -0.01
C VAL A 70 -13.51 6.65 -0.93
N GLU A 71 -13.33 6.00 -2.08
CA GLU A 71 -14.42 5.72 -3.03
C GLU A 71 -15.52 4.86 -2.40
N THR A 72 -15.12 3.76 -1.74
CA THR A 72 -16.06 2.85 -1.06
C THR A 72 -16.85 3.59 0.03
N GLN A 73 -16.18 4.46 0.80
CA GLN A 73 -16.84 5.25 1.83
C GLN A 73 -17.84 6.25 1.23
N ALA A 74 -17.47 6.93 0.13
CA ALA A 74 -18.35 7.87 -0.56
C ALA A 74 -19.59 7.17 -1.14
N GLU A 75 -19.42 5.99 -1.76
CA GLU A 75 -20.52 5.17 -2.27
C GLU A 75 -21.46 4.73 -1.15
N ALA A 76 -20.91 4.24 -0.04
CA ALA A 76 -21.70 3.83 1.13
C ALA A 76 -22.50 5.01 1.73
N GLN A 77 -21.89 6.20 1.80
CA GLN A 77 -22.57 7.41 2.27
C GLN A 77 -23.70 7.83 1.33
N ALA A 78 -23.47 7.82 0.02
CA ALA A 78 -24.47 8.15 -0.97
C ALA A 78 -25.67 7.20 -0.89
N GLU A 79 -25.41 5.90 -0.74
CA GLU A 79 -26.44 4.88 -0.61
C GLU A 79 -27.25 5.04 0.69
N PHE A 80 -26.57 5.30 1.82
CA PHE A 80 -27.23 5.54 3.09
C PHE A 80 -28.17 6.77 3.03
N LEU A 81 -27.71 7.86 2.42
CA LEU A 81 -28.52 9.05 2.20
C LEU A 81 -29.70 8.79 1.27
N ARG A 82 -29.51 7.99 0.20
CA ARG A 82 -30.57 7.59 -0.72
C ARG A 82 -31.68 6.81 0.00
N VAL A 83 -31.30 5.81 0.82
CA VAL A 83 -32.25 4.98 1.58
C VAL A 83 -33.04 5.82 2.57
N ILE A 84 -32.38 6.71 3.33
CA ILE A 84 -33.06 7.61 4.27
C ILE A 84 -33.99 8.59 3.54
N GLY A 85 -33.55 9.14 2.41
CA GLY A 85 -34.35 10.04 1.58
C GLY A 85 -35.63 9.36 1.07
N ALA A 86 -35.52 8.14 0.56
CA ALA A 86 -36.66 7.36 0.09
C ALA A 86 -37.65 7.04 1.22
N ALA A 87 -37.15 6.66 2.41
CA ALA A 87 -38.00 6.39 3.57
C ALA A 87 -38.77 7.63 4.05
N ARG A 88 -38.16 8.83 3.99
CA ARG A 88 -38.84 10.10 4.30
C ARG A 88 -39.89 10.50 3.27
N GLY A 89 -39.66 10.19 1.99
CA GLY A 89 -40.61 10.45 0.91
C GLY A 89 -41.85 9.56 0.98
N ALA A 90 -41.71 8.31 1.41
CA ALA A 90 -42.81 7.35 1.55
C ALA A 90 -43.69 7.56 2.80
N ALA A 91 -43.24 8.38 3.75
CA ALA A 91 -43.97 8.70 4.99
C ALA A 91 -44.85 9.96 4.89
N LYS A 92 -44.94 10.59 3.71
CA LYS A 92 -45.83 11.70 3.39
C LYS A 92 -46.94 11.24 2.46
#